data_AF-A0A660SMU1-F1
#
_entry.id   AF-A0A660SMU1-F1
#
_cell.length_a   1.000
_cell.length_b   1.000
_cell.length_c   1.000
_cell.angle_alpha   90.00
_cell.angle_beta   90.00
_cell.angle_gamma   90.00
#
_symmetry.space_group_name_H-M   'P 1'
#
loop_
_entity.id
_entity.type
_entity.pdbx_description
1 polymer ?
#
loop_
_entity_poly.entity_id
_entity_poly.type
_entity_poly.pdbx_seq_one_letter_code
_entity_poly.pdbx_strand_id
1 'polypeptide(L)'
;MKVIRQIGSIAFVLGLFTAIFAGIPWSVMVSKVPVIPWWLRIAVFCLLGGILVVMLTLALEQRGLRTTPAEKQADIESESKVLLLNSDIMPGREITEILGLVQGHTVFAIWLGKDLSAMIRLIIGGELTEYTEMMGIARITATERMKAEATKMGADAIINVRYMTTSVVGSAAELFAYGTAVKLSE
;
A
#
# COMPACT_ATOMS: atom_id res chain seq x y z
N MET A 1 -21.58 -9.64 6.05
CA MET A 1 -20.42 -10.11 6.86
C MET A 1 -19.20 -9.18 6.81
N LYS A 2 -18.72 -8.74 5.63
CA LYS A 2 -17.60 -7.76 5.53
C LYS A 2 -17.89 -6.44 6.30
N VAL A 3 -19.11 -5.93 6.21
CA VAL A 3 -19.56 -4.70 6.90
C VAL A 3 -19.49 -4.84 8.43
N ILE A 4 -19.97 -5.95 8.99
CA ILE A 4 -19.94 -6.21 10.44
C ILE A 4 -18.48 -6.22 10.95
N ARG A 5 -17.57 -6.86 10.19
CA ARG A 5 -16.15 -6.91 10.52
C ARG A 5 -15.48 -5.54 10.47
N GLN A 6 -15.81 -4.72 9.47
CA GLN A 6 -15.33 -3.35 9.38
C GLN A 6 -15.80 -2.52 10.57
N ILE A 7 -17.08 -2.62 10.94
CA ILE A 7 -17.64 -1.93 12.11
C ILE A 7 -16.89 -2.35 13.38
N GLY A 8 -16.68 -3.65 13.61
CA GLY A 8 -15.93 -4.14 14.76
C GLY A 8 -14.48 -3.65 14.80
N SER A 9 -13.81 -3.62 13.65
CA SER A 9 -12.42 -3.14 13.56
C SER A 9 -12.32 -1.63 13.81
N ILE A 10 -13.26 -0.85 13.27
CA ILE A 10 -13.35 0.59 13.53
C ILE A 10 -13.62 0.84 15.02
N ALA A 11 -14.58 0.13 15.62
CA ALA A 11 -14.89 0.23 17.04
C ALA A 11 -13.68 -0.11 17.92
N PHE A 12 -12.93 -1.16 17.58
CA PHE A 12 -11.69 -1.52 18.28
C PHE A 12 -10.63 -0.41 18.18
N VAL A 13 -10.37 0.11 16.98
CA VAL A 13 -9.37 1.17 16.78
C VAL A 13 -9.78 2.46 17.50
N LEU A 14 -11.06 2.84 17.45
CA LEU A 14 -11.57 4.00 18.19
C LEU A 14 -11.50 3.79 19.71
N GLY A 15 -11.81 2.58 20.19
CA GLY A 15 -11.67 2.21 21.60
C GLY A 15 -10.22 2.30 22.09
N LEU A 16 -9.28 1.75 21.33
CA LEU A 16 -7.85 1.84 21.64
C LEU A 16 -7.36 3.30 21.62
N PHE A 17 -7.77 4.06 20.61
CA PHE A 17 -7.43 5.47 20.48
C PHE A 17 -7.97 6.28 21.66
N THR A 18 -9.24 6.11 22.03
CA THR A 18 -9.84 6.80 23.18
C THR A 18 -9.16 6.40 24.49
N ALA A 19 -8.85 5.13 24.70
CA ALA A 19 -8.10 4.68 25.88
C ALA A 19 -6.73 5.37 25.99
N ILE A 20 -5.98 5.46 24.88
CA ILE A 20 -4.63 6.02 24.86
C ILE A 20 -4.64 7.56 24.95
N PHE A 21 -5.41 8.24 24.10
CA PHE A 21 -5.34 9.69 23.95
C PHE A 21 -6.33 10.46 24.83
N ALA A 22 -7.32 9.79 25.44
CA ALA A 22 -8.23 10.41 26.39
C ALA A 22 -8.19 9.72 27.77
N GLY A 23 -8.23 8.40 27.81
CA GLY A 23 -8.25 7.62 29.05
C GLY A 23 -6.98 7.76 29.89
N ILE A 24 -5.80 7.56 29.31
CA ILE A 24 -4.51 7.71 30.00
C ILE A 24 -4.31 9.17 30.47
N PRO A 25 -4.51 10.21 29.62
CA PRO A 25 -4.47 11.59 30.08
C PRO A 25 -5.44 11.89 31.23
N TRP A 26 -6.68 11.39 31.16
CA TRP A 26 -7.68 11.57 32.21
C TRP A 26 -7.27 10.90 33.51
N SER A 27 -6.80 9.65 33.46
CA SER A 27 -6.36 8.91 34.64
C SER A 27 -5.15 9.59 35.29
N VAL A 28 -4.18 10.06 34.51
CA VAL A 28 -3.00 10.79 35.02
C VAL A 28 -3.41 12.09 35.72
N MET A 29 -4.48 12.75 35.27
CA MET A 29 -4.98 14.00 35.86
C MET A 29 -5.81 13.78 37.13
N VAL A 30 -6.67 12.77 37.16
CA VAL A 30 -7.68 12.57 38.23
C VAL A 30 -7.22 11.61 39.34
N SER A 31 -6.22 10.75 39.08
CA SER A 31 -5.76 9.76 40.07
C SER A 31 -5.11 10.43 41.29
N LYS A 32 -5.61 10.10 42.48
CA LYS A 32 -5.16 10.67 43.77
C LYS A 32 -4.11 9.83 44.52
N VAL A 33 -3.61 8.72 43.96
CA VAL A 33 -2.65 7.81 44.64
C VAL A 33 -1.71 7.14 43.61
N PRO A 34 -0.39 6.99 43.84
CA PRO A 34 0.56 7.92 44.46
C PRO A 34 0.90 9.07 43.50
N VAL A 35 1.51 10.14 44.01
CA VAL A 35 1.70 11.42 43.30
C VAL A 35 2.63 11.23 42.10
N ILE A 36 2.06 11.04 40.90
CA ILE A 36 2.80 11.10 39.63
C ILE A 36 3.47 12.49 39.60
N PRO A 37 4.81 12.58 39.55
CA PRO A 37 5.50 13.86 39.52
C PRO A 37 4.99 14.74 38.38
N TRP A 38 4.91 16.05 38.62
CA TRP A 38 4.36 16.99 37.63
C TRP A 38 5.10 16.95 36.28
N TRP A 39 6.41 16.73 36.29
CA TRP A 39 7.21 16.56 35.07
C TRP A 39 6.81 15.31 34.26
N LEU A 40 6.45 14.21 34.93
CA LEU A 40 6.03 12.97 34.28
C LEU A 40 4.65 13.14 33.65
N ARG A 41 3.76 13.90 34.29
CA ARG A 41 2.47 14.28 33.70
C ARG A 41 2.69 15.04 32.40
N ILE A 42 3.50 16.11 32.44
CA ILE A 42 3.81 16.92 31.26
C ILE A 42 4.45 16.06 30.17
N ALA A 43 5.40 15.19 30.52
CA ALA A 43 6.04 14.30 29.56
C ALA A 43 5.04 13.38 28.83
N VAL A 44 4.09 12.79 29.55
CA VAL A 44 3.02 11.95 28.95
C VAL A 44 2.13 12.75 28.01
N PHE A 45 1.74 13.98 28.39
CA PHE A 45 0.94 14.86 27.52
C PHE A 45 1.70 15.33 26.28
N CYS A 46 2.96 15.74 26.44
CA CYS A 46 3.79 16.15 25.30
C CYS A 46 4.04 14.97 24.34
N LEU A 47 4.26 13.77 24.88
CA LEU A 47 4.46 12.57 24.08
C LEU A 47 3.18 12.17 23.33
N LEU A 48 2.06 12.00 24.03
CA LEU A 48 0.79 11.60 23.41
C LEU A 48 0.25 12.70 22.48
N GLY A 49 0.30 13.97 22.91
CA GLY A 49 -0.12 15.11 22.10
C GLY A 49 0.75 15.28 20.85
N GLY A 50 2.06 15.13 20.97
CA GLY A 50 2.99 15.16 19.84
C GLY A 50 2.71 14.05 18.83
N ILE A 51 2.54 12.81 19.30
CA ILE A 51 2.17 11.67 18.46
C ILE A 51 0.83 11.93 17.76
N LEU A 52 -0.16 12.47 18.47
CA LEU A 52 -1.47 12.78 17.91
C LEU A 52 -1.40 13.83 16.79
N VAL A 53 -0.62 14.89 16.99
CA VAL A 53 -0.40 15.92 15.96
C VAL A 53 0.26 15.31 14.73
N VAL A 54 1.31 14.51 14.90
CA VAL A 54 1.98 13.81 13.79
C VAL A 54 1.02 12.87 13.05
N MET A 55 0.20 12.10 13.76
CA MET A 55 -0.81 11.24 13.15
C MET A 55 -1.86 12.04 12.36
N LEU A 56 -2.29 13.18 12.89
CA LEU A 56 -3.30 14.02 12.26
C LEU A 56 -2.75 14.73 11.02
N THR A 57 -1.51 15.24 11.08
CA THR A 57 -0.85 15.83 9.92
C THR A 57 -0.64 14.80 8.81
N LEU A 58 -0.15 13.60 9.15
CA LEU A 58 0.01 12.52 8.17
C LEU A 58 -1.33 12.06 7.59
N ALA A 59 -2.40 11.99 8.39
CA ALA A 59 -3.73 11.64 7.90
C ALA A 59 -4.29 12.69 6.92
N LEU A 60 -4.00 13.98 7.14
CA LEU A 60 -4.36 15.04 6.21
C LEU A 60 -3.54 14.98 4.92
N GLU A 61 -2.23 14.75 5.02
CA GLU A 61 -1.33 14.60 3.87
C GLU A 61 -1.72 13.39 2.99
N GLN A 62 -2.06 12.26 3.61
CA GLN A 62 -2.53 11.08 2.89
C GLN A 62 -3.85 11.31 2.12
N ARG A 63 -4.70 12.24 2.56
CA ARG A 63 -5.92 12.58 1.79
C ARG A 63 -5.59 13.32 0.50
N GLY A 64 -4.50 14.08 0.44
CA GLY A 64 -4.02 14.73 -0.78
C GLY A 64 -3.40 13.74 -1.79
N LEU A 65 -2.80 12.66 -1.31
CA LEU A 65 -2.23 11.58 -2.13
C LEU A 65 -3.27 10.55 -2.59
N ARG A 66 -4.47 10.54 -1.97
CA ARG A 66 -5.64 9.76 -2.39
C ARG A 66 -6.33 10.37 -3.62
N THR A 67 -5.59 10.73 -4.66
CA THR A 67 -6.18 10.61 -6.00
C THR A 67 -6.45 9.12 -6.17
N THR A 68 -7.73 8.75 -6.23
CA THR A 68 -8.17 7.36 -6.41
C THR A 68 -7.34 6.75 -7.54
N PRO A 69 -6.48 5.74 -7.30
CA PRO A 69 -5.68 5.15 -8.38
C PRO A 69 -6.59 4.78 -9.55
N ALA A 70 -7.76 4.19 -9.25
CA ALA A 70 -8.81 3.82 -10.20
C ALA A 70 -9.33 4.96 -11.11
N GLU A 71 -9.39 6.20 -10.62
CA GLU A 71 -9.97 7.34 -11.34
C GLU A 71 -8.94 8.02 -12.25
N LYS A 72 -7.65 7.95 -11.89
CA LYS A 72 -6.53 8.27 -12.79
C LYS A 72 -6.19 7.09 -13.74
N GLN A 73 -6.60 5.87 -13.40
CA GLN A 73 -6.34 4.65 -14.16
C GLN A 73 -7.25 4.52 -15.38
N ALA A 74 -8.54 4.89 -15.26
CA ALA A 74 -9.50 4.79 -16.35
C ALA A 74 -9.13 5.68 -17.56
N ASP A 75 -8.46 6.81 -17.33
CA ASP A 75 -7.95 7.68 -18.40
C ASP A 75 -6.64 7.16 -19.03
N ILE A 76 -5.86 6.32 -18.33
CA ILE A 76 -4.55 5.81 -18.79
C ILE A 76 -4.69 4.46 -19.53
N GLU A 77 -5.68 3.62 -19.17
CA GLU A 77 -5.94 2.34 -19.85
C GLU A 77 -6.25 2.49 -21.35
N SER A 78 -6.58 3.71 -21.80
CA SER A 78 -7.08 3.98 -23.15
C SER A 78 -6.03 4.30 -24.23
N GLU A 79 -4.74 4.55 -23.92
CA GLU A 79 -3.80 5.04 -24.97
C GLU A 79 -2.50 4.26 -25.23
N SER A 80 -1.95 3.48 -24.29
CA SER A 80 -0.67 2.79 -24.55
C SER A 80 -0.85 1.32 -24.91
N LYS A 81 -0.85 0.99 -26.20
CA LYS A 81 -0.95 -0.38 -26.75
C LYS A 81 0.38 -1.15 -26.65
N VAL A 82 1.04 -1.14 -25.50
CA VAL A 82 2.28 -1.90 -25.27
C VAL A 82 1.93 -3.33 -24.86
N LEU A 83 2.38 -4.31 -25.66
CA LEU A 83 2.16 -5.74 -25.37
C LEU A 83 3.03 -6.21 -24.20
N LEU A 84 2.51 -7.08 -23.34
CA LEU A 84 3.28 -7.67 -22.23
C LEU A 84 3.40 -9.18 -22.44
N LEU A 85 4.64 -9.69 -22.38
CA LEU A 85 4.92 -11.11 -22.50
C LEU A 85 5.85 -11.57 -21.36
N ASN A 86 5.57 -12.74 -20.79
CA ASN A 86 6.50 -13.42 -19.88
C ASN A 86 7.51 -14.30 -20.62
N SER A 87 7.28 -14.56 -21.91
CA SER A 87 8.22 -15.16 -22.85
C SER A 87 9.23 -14.12 -23.34
N ASP A 88 10.44 -14.57 -23.68
CA ASP A 88 11.46 -13.81 -24.40
C ASP A 88 11.28 -13.88 -25.92
N ILE A 89 10.51 -14.86 -26.42
CA ILE A 89 10.21 -15.05 -27.85
C ILE A 89 8.74 -14.72 -28.13
N MET A 90 8.49 -13.98 -29.21
CA MET A 90 7.16 -13.70 -29.74
C MET A 90 6.89 -14.50 -31.02
N PRO A 91 5.89 -15.39 -31.05
CA PRO A 91 5.50 -16.05 -32.28
C PRO A 91 4.93 -15.06 -33.30
N GLY A 92 5.43 -15.13 -34.54
CA GLY A 92 4.87 -14.38 -35.68
C GLY A 92 5.32 -12.91 -35.81
N ARG A 93 6.17 -12.40 -34.91
CA ARG A 93 6.85 -11.11 -35.05
C ARG A 93 8.27 -11.20 -34.52
N GLU A 94 9.22 -10.60 -35.22
CA GLU A 94 10.62 -10.55 -34.80
C GLU A 94 10.91 -9.28 -34.00
N ILE A 95 11.88 -9.36 -33.08
CA ILE A 95 12.35 -8.20 -32.33
C ILE A 95 13.33 -7.43 -33.21
N THR A 96 12.98 -6.20 -33.57
CA THR A 96 13.81 -5.33 -34.44
C THR A 96 14.81 -4.51 -33.64
N GLU A 97 14.45 -4.10 -32.43
CA GLU A 97 15.28 -3.26 -31.56
C GLU A 97 15.02 -3.58 -30.09
N ILE A 98 16.08 -3.65 -29.28
CA ILE A 98 15.99 -3.72 -27.81
C ILE A 98 16.21 -2.31 -27.26
N LEU A 99 15.19 -1.76 -26.61
CA LEU A 99 15.22 -0.39 -26.09
C LEU A 99 15.81 -0.33 -24.68
N GLY A 100 15.72 -1.43 -23.91
CA GLY A 100 16.37 -1.55 -22.61
C GLY A 100 15.45 -2.09 -21.51
N LEU A 101 15.93 -2.04 -20.26
CA LEU A 101 15.18 -2.42 -19.07
C LEU A 101 14.09 -1.39 -18.79
N VAL A 102 12.89 -1.87 -18.49
CA VAL A 102 11.77 -1.07 -17.98
C VAL A 102 11.25 -1.68 -16.69
N GLN A 103 10.77 -0.82 -15.79
CA GLN A 103 10.42 -1.23 -14.45
C GLN A 103 9.31 -0.38 -13.83
N GLY A 104 8.61 -0.96 -12.86
CA GLY A 104 7.62 -0.28 -12.05
C GLY A 104 7.55 -0.91 -10.68
N HIS A 105 7.61 -0.11 -9.64
CA HIS A 105 7.51 -0.57 -8.26
C HIS A 105 6.43 0.20 -7.52
N THR A 106 5.93 -0.40 -6.45
CA THR A 106 4.99 0.24 -5.53
C THR A 106 5.04 -0.46 -4.18
N VAL A 107 4.87 0.31 -3.10
CA VAL A 107 4.80 -0.22 -1.74
C VAL A 107 3.40 0.01 -1.21
N PHE A 108 2.77 -1.05 -0.73
CA PHE A 108 1.44 -1.00 -0.13
C PHE A 108 1.51 -1.40 1.33
N ALA A 109 0.84 -0.62 2.19
CA ALA A 109 0.65 -0.93 3.59
C ALA A 109 -0.81 -1.28 3.88
N ILE A 110 -1.03 -2.26 4.74
CA ILE A 110 -2.38 -2.62 5.19
C ILE A 110 -2.72 -1.84 6.45
N TRP A 111 -3.88 -1.19 6.43
CA TRP A 111 -4.38 -0.47 7.59
C TRP A 111 -4.73 -1.44 8.74
N LEU A 112 -4.44 -1.02 9.97
CA LEU A 112 -4.48 -1.81 11.19
C LEU A 112 -5.74 -2.67 11.38
N GLY A 113 -6.93 -2.16 11.07
CA GLY A 113 -8.15 -2.95 11.24
C GLY A 113 -8.32 -4.07 10.20
N LYS A 114 -7.85 -3.90 8.96
CA LYS A 114 -7.78 -5.02 8.00
C LYS A 114 -6.73 -6.03 8.46
N ASP A 115 -5.61 -5.54 9.01
CA ASP A 115 -4.53 -6.39 9.51
C ASP A 115 -4.97 -7.27 10.68
N LEU A 116 -5.72 -6.72 11.64
CA LEU A 116 -6.29 -7.50 12.75
C LEU A 116 -7.17 -8.66 12.26
N SER A 117 -7.98 -8.43 11.23
CA SER A 117 -8.79 -9.49 10.65
C SER A 117 -7.97 -10.59 9.97
N ALA A 118 -6.85 -10.21 9.35
CA ALA A 118 -5.91 -11.15 8.76
C ALA A 118 -5.19 -11.98 9.84
N MET A 119 -4.80 -11.37 10.97
CA MET A 119 -4.23 -12.08 12.11
C MET A 119 -5.18 -13.15 12.67
N ILE A 120 -6.46 -12.83 12.79
CA ILE A 120 -7.47 -13.81 13.25
C ILE A 120 -7.58 -14.98 12.25
N ARG A 121 -7.57 -14.70 10.94
CA ARG A 121 -7.58 -15.74 9.89
C ARG A 121 -6.32 -16.59 9.88
N LEU A 122 -5.18 -16.03 10.25
CA LEU A 122 -3.94 -16.79 10.38
C LEU A 122 -4.06 -17.86 11.49
N ILE A 123 -4.73 -17.53 12.59
CA ILE A 123 -4.93 -18.44 13.72
C ILE A 123 -6.00 -19.49 13.41
N ILE A 124 -7.14 -19.06 12.87
CA ILE A 124 -8.30 -19.94 12.63
C ILE A 124 -8.13 -20.73 11.31
N GLY A 125 -7.24 -20.27 10.44
CA GLY A 125 -7.08 -20.76 9.08
C GLY A 125 -8.01 -20.04 8.08
N GLY A 126 -7.56 -19.96 6.83
CA GLY A 126 -8.31 -19.39 5.71
C GLY A 126 -7.51 -18.37 4.89
N GLU A 127 -8.04 -17.99 3.73
CA GLU A 127 -7.39 -17.03 2.84
C GLU A 127 -7.34 -15.62 3.44
N LEU A 128 -6.18 -14.96 3.30
CA LEU A 128 -5.97 -13.56 3.67
C LEU A 128 -6.51 -12.63 2.57
N THR A 129 -7.83 -12.60 2.41
CA THR A 129 -8.52 -11.90 1.32
C THR A 129 -8.11 -10.43 1.16
N GLU A 130 -7.85 -9.75 2.28
CA GLU A 130 -7.40 -8.35 2.31
C GLU A 130 -5.99 -8.19 1.73
N TYR A 131 -5.10 -9.14 1.98
CA TYR A 131 -3.76 -9.17 1.41
C TYR A 131 -3.80 -9.55 -0.07
N THR A 132 -4.66 -10.50 -0.46
CA THR A 132 -4.88 -10.87 -1.87
C THR A 132 -5.35 -9.68 -2.69
N GLU A 133 -6.36 -8.95 -2.21
CA GLU A 133 -6.89 -7.74 -2.84
C GLU A 133 -5.82 -6.65 -2.98
N MET A 134 -5.06 -6.40 -1.90
CA MET A 134 -3.97 -5.43 -1.90
C MET A 134 -2.88 -5.78 -2.92
N MET A 135 -2.47 -7.05 -2.99
CA MET A 135 -1.47 -7.52 -3.95
C MET A 135 -1.94 -7.42 -5.41
N GLY A 136 -3.25 -7.57 -5.64
CA GLY A 136 -3.85 -7.34 -6.96
C GLY A 136 -3.71 -5.88 -7.42
N ILE A 137 -4.08 -4.93 -6.54
CA ILE A 137 -3.94 -3.49 -6.81
C ILE A 137 -2.47 -3.10 -7.00
N ALA A 138 -1.58 -3.67 -6.18
CA ALA A 138 -0.15 -3.47 -6.31
C ALA A 138 0.37 -3.89 -7.67
N ARG A 139 -0.11 -5.03 -8.18
CA ARG A 139 0.25 -5.56 -9.51
C ARG A 139 -0.12 -4.63 -10.62
N ILE A 140 -1.37 -4.22 -10.65
CA ILE A 140 -1.85 -3.26 -11.65
C ILE A 140 -0.99 -2.00 -11.60
N THR A 141 -0.79 -1.42 -10.42
CA THR A 141 -0.03 -0.17 -10.26
C THR A 141 1.43 -0.30 -10.75
N ALA A 142 2.11 -1.39 -10.37
CA ALA A 142 3.50 -1.64 -10.78
C ALA A 142 3.59 -1.87 -12.30
N THR A 143 2.68 -2.68 -12.86
CA THR A 143 2.60 -2.95 -14.30
C THR A 143 2.39 -1.68 -15.10
N GLU A 144 1.49 -0.80 -14.65
CA GLU A 144 1.14 0.43 -15.37
C GLU A 144 2.28 1.45 -15.33
N ARG A 145 3.03 1.53 -14.22
CA ARG A 145 4.27 2.33 -14.15
C ARG A 145 5.33 1.80 -15.12
N MET A 146 5.50 0.48 -15.21
CA MET A 146 6.41 -0.17 -16.14
C MET A 146 6.00 0.07 -17.61
N LYS A 147 4.70 -0.04 -17.94
CA LYS A 147 4.17 0.28 -19.27
C LYS A 147 4.38 1.74 -19.63
N ALA A 148 4.17 2.66 -18.69
CA ALA A 148 4.38 4.08 -18.91
C ALA A 148 5.86 4.39 -19.24
N GLU A 149 6.81 3.71 -18.59
CA GLU A 149 8.23 3.80 -18.94
C GLU A 149 8.51 3.27 -20.35
N ALA A 150 7.99 2.09 -20.70
CA ALA A 150 8.14 1.51 -22.05
C ALA A 150 7.50 2.38 -23.15
N THR A 151 6.36 2.99 -22.86
CA THR A 151 5.67 3.89 -23.80
C THR A 151 6.51 5.14 -24.09
N LYS A 152 7.17 5.71 -23.08
CA LYS A 152 8.09 6.84 -23.26
C LYS A 152 9.31 6.48 -24.12
N MET A 153 9.69 5.21 -24.13
CA MET A 153 10.77 4.68 -24.97
C MET A 153 10.31 4.34 -26.40
N GLY A 154 9.00 4.44 -26.69
CA GLY A 154 8.44 4.06 -27.98
C GLY A 154 8.47 2.54 -28.22
N ALA A 155 8.30 1.76 -27.15
CA ALA A 155 8.26 0.30 -27.22
C ALA A 155 6.92 -0.22 -27.73
N ASP A 156 6.95 -1.27 -28.55
CA ASP A 156 5.76 -2.01 -28.99
C ASP A 156 5.39 -3.11 -27.99
N ALA A 157 6.41 -3.65 -27.31
CA ALA A 157 6.24 -4.72 -26.34
C ALA A 157 7.24 -4.65 -25.18
N ILE A 158 6.89 -5.28 -24.07
CA ILE A 158 7.78 -5.64 -22.97
C ILE A 158 7.81 -7.16 -22.91
N ILE A 159 8.98 -7.74 -23.16
CA ILE A 159 9.21 -9.19 -23.09
C ILE A 159 9.86 -9.58 -21.76
N ASN A 160 9.86 -10.87 -21.47
CA ASN A 160 10.46 -11.44 -20.27
C ASN A 160 9.99 -10.73 -18.98
N VAL A 161 8.71 -10.36 -18.92
CA VAL A 161 8.13 -9.68 -17.76
C VAL A 161 8.22 -10.59 -16.54
N ARG A 162 8.66 -10.01 -15.42
CA ARG A 162 8.78 -10.66 -14.11
C ARG A 162 8.16 -9.78 -13.05
N TYR A 163 7.59 -10.44 -12.04
CA TYR A 163 7.09 -9.79 -10.83
C TYR A 163 7.85 -10.33 -9.63
N MET A 164 8.28 -9.44 -8.76
CA MET A 164 8.92 -9.75 -7.49
C MET A 164 8.16 -9.08 -6.37
N THR A 165 8.09 -9.76 -5.23
CA THR A 165 7.55 -9.20 -3.99
C THR A 165 8.64 -9.19 -2.94
N THR A 166 8.64 -8.19 -2.08
CA THR A 166 9.55 -8.11 -0.93
C THR A 166 8.81 -7.52 0.25
N SER A 167 9.00 -8.10 1.44
CA SER A 167 8.49 -7.51 2.67
C SER A 167 9.37 -6.31 3.02
N VAL A 168 8.76 -5.14 3.24
CA VAL A 168 9.51 -3.90 3.51
C VAL A 168 9.59 -3.68 5.02
N VAL A 169 8.44 -3.44 5.66
CA VAL A 169 8.31 -3.27 7.12
C VAL A 169 6.93 -3.75 7.55
N GLY A 170 6.87 -4.67 8.51
CA GLY A 170 5.61 -5.09 9.13
C GLY A 170 4.53 -5.51 8.11
N SER A 171 3.38 -4.84 8.15
CA SER A 171 2.22 -5.05 7.26
C SER A 171 2.35 -4.34 5.89
N ALA A 172 3.56 -3.95 5.49
CA ALA A 172 3.84 -3.34 4.19
C ALA A 172 4.70 -4.24 3.29
N ALA A 173 4.28 -4.35 2.03
CA ALA A 173 4.95 -5.13 1.01
C ALA A 173 5.20 -4.30 -0.25
N GLU A 174 6.37 -4.51 -0.84
CA GLU A 174 6.72 -4.00 -2.16
C GLU A 174 6.31 -5.02 -3.22
N LEU A 175 5.78 -4.50 -4.32
CA LEU A 175 5.69 -5.22 -5.57
C LEU A 175 6.50 -4.49 -6.64
N PHE A 176 7.39 -5.24 -7.27
CA PHE A 176 8.25 -4.82 -8.36
C PHE A 176 7.92 -5.59 -9.63
N ALA A 177 7.71 -4.89 -10.73
CA ALA A 177 7.52 -5.43 -12.07
C ALA A 177 8.66 -4.92 -12.95
N TYR A 178 9.27 -5.81 -13.74
CA TYR A 178 10.32 -5.43 -14.68
C TYR A 178 10.31 -6.33 -15.93
N GLY A 179 10.92 -5.84 -17.00
CA GLY A 179 11.09 -6.59 -18.24
C GLY A 179 11.94 -5.81 -19.25
N THR A 180 12.01 -6.30 -20.48
CA THR A 180 12.79 -5.66 -21.55
C THR A 180 11.85 -5.02 -22.56
N ALA A 181 11.95 -3.70 -22.74
CA ALA A 181 11.24 -2.98 -23.77
C ALA A 181 11.87 -3.24 -25.15
N VAL A 182 11.03 -3.55 -26.13
CA VAL A 182 11.46 -3.89 -27.50
C VAL A 182 10.54 -3.25 -28.54
N LYS A 183 11.08 -3.08 -29.75
CA LYS A 183 10.27 -2.88 -30.96
C LYS A 183 10.10 -4.17 -31.72
N LEU A 184 8.97 -4.29 -32.39
CA LEU A 184 8.61 -5.45 -33.18
C LEU A 184 8.69 -5.11 -34.67
N SER A 185 8.91 -6.13 -35.49
CA SER A 185 8.65 -6.02 -36.93
C SER A 185 7.17 -5.77 -37.17
N GLU A 186 6.85 -5.01 -38.23
CA GLU A 186 5.46 -4.86 -38.72
C GLU A 186 4.80 -6.21 -39.01
#